data_AF-A0A1F8LLW5-F1
#
_entry.id   AF-A0A1F8LLW5-F1
#
_cell.length_a   1.000
_cell.length_b   1.000
_cell.length_c   1.000
_cell.angle_alpha   90.00
_cell.angle_beta   90.00
_cell.angle_gamma   90.00
#
_symmetry.space_group_name_H-M   'P 1'
#
loop_
_entity.id
_entity.type
_entity.pdbx_description
1 polymer ?
#
loop_
_entity_poly.entity_id
_entity_poly.type
_entity_poly.pdbx_seq_one_letter_code
_entity_poly.pdbx_strand_id
1 'polypeptide(L)'
;MAEKTYKCLSPVGNQEPIDLKPLAPRLDTLDGKTVVVCINAGGDQDITIPLLKALPERYPNVNWDIKRKFGFSAELTEEEKKTADAMIAGVIW
;
A
#
# COMPACT_ATOMS: atom_id res chain seq x y z
N MET A 1 -27.99 36.15 26.22
CA MET A 1 -28.16 34.69 26.46
C MET A 1 -26.99 34.03 25.74
N ALA A 2 -26.00 33.51 26.46
CA ALA A 2 -24.84 32.87 25.84
C ALA A 2 -25.26 31.47 25.34
N GLU A 3 -25.00 31.19 24.06
CA GLU A 3 -25.29 29.93 23.40
C GLU A 3 -24.49 28.79 24.07
N LYS A 4 -25.16 27.70 24.48
CA LYS A 4 -24.51 26.60 25.21
C LYS A 4 -23.67 25.76 24.26
N THR A 5 -22.35 25.88 24.37
CA THR A 5 -21.40 25.00 23.67
C THR A 5 -21.25 23.67 24.43
N TYR A 6 -21.61 22.56 23.78
CA TYR A 6 -21.42 21.21 24.34
C TYR A 6 -20.10 20.61 23.83
N LYS A 7 -19.23 20.20 24.74
CA LYS A 7 -17.98 19.50 24.42
C LYS A 7 -18.25 17.99 24.44
N CYS A 8 -18.31 17.36 23.28
CA CYS A 8 -18.38 15.91 23.18
C CYS A 8 -17.01 15.32 23.52
N LEU A 9 -16.95 14.44 24.52
CA LEU A 9 -15.73 13.68 24.83
C LEU A 9 -15.77 12.39 24.00
N SER A 10 -14.79 12.22 23.11
CA SER A 10 -14.61 10.95 22.42
C SER A 10 -14.29 9.85 23.45
N PRO A 11 -14.99 8.70 23.45
CA PRO A 11 -14.68 7.58 24.35
C PRO A 11 -13.29 6.99 24.10
N VAL A 12 -12.69 7.30 22.93
CA VAL A 12 -11.33 6.88 22.56
C VAL A 12 -10.26 7.80 23.15
N GLY A 13 -10.66 8.93 23.73
CA GLY A 13 -9.75 9.99 24.21
C GLY A 13 -9.03 10.72 23.07
N ASN A 14 -8.10 11.60 23.45
CA ASN A 14 -7.11 12.15 22.51
C ASN A 14 -5.84 11.31 22.67
N GLN A 15 -5.48 10.56 21.64
CA GLN A 15 -4.21 9.84 21.64
C GLN A 15 -3.12 10.78 21.11
N GLU A 16 -2.08 11.00 21.92
CA GLU A 16 -0.89 11.69 21.43
C GLU A 16 -0.25 10.87 20.31
N PRO A 17 0.29 11.51 19.26
CA PRO A 17 0.96 10.80 18.18
C PRO A 17 2.08 9.91 18.74
N ILE A 18 2.01 8.61 18.45
CA ILE A 18 3.08 7.67 18.80
C ILE A 18 4.23 7.77 17.80
N ASP A 19 5.47 7.74 18.29
CA ASP A 19 6.65 7.65 17.43
C ASP A 19 6.76 6.23 16.85
N LEU A 20 6.53 6.10 15.55
CA LEU A 20 6.57 4.82 14.85
C LEU A 20 7.99 4.55 14.36
N LYS A 21 8.58 3.43 14.79
CA LYS A 21 9.84 2.91 14.25
C LYS A 21 9.54 1.81 13.21
N PRO A 22 9.51 2.13 11.91
CA PRO A 22 9.15 1.14 10.90
C PRO A 22 10.29 0.12 10.72
N LEU A 23 9.92 -1.12 10.40
CA LEU A 23 10.87 -2.18 10.07
C LEU A 23 11.66 -1.90 8.78
N ALA A 24 11.14 -1.06 7.89
CA ALA A 24 11.80 -0.62 6.67
C ALA A 24 11.54 0.88 6.45
N PRO A 25 12.47 1.62 5.81
CA PRO A 25 12.22 2.99 5.39
C PRO A 25 10.96 3.07 4.54
N ARG A 26 10.10 4.04 4.82
CA ARG A 26 8.96 4.33 3.94
C ARG A 26 9.40 5.25 2.82
N LEU A 27 8.74 5.12 1.68
CA LEU A 27 8.89 6.07 0.59
C LEU A 27 8.39 7.45 1.03
N ASP A 28 9.16 8.46 0.65
CA ASP A 28 8.86 9.88 0.82
C ASP A 28 7.83 10.36 -0.19
N THR A 29 7.93 9.88 -1.43
CA THR A 29 6.99 10.12 -2.53
C THR A 29 6.81 8.86 -3.37
N LEU A 30 5.71 8.80 -4.12
CA LEU A 30 5.48 7.77 -5.13
C LEU A 30 5.97 8.19 -6.53
N ASP A 31 6.01 9.50 -6.81
CA ASP A 31 6.34 9.98 -8.15
C ASP A 31 7.76 9.60 -8.58
N GLY A 32 7.89 9.03 -9.77
CA GLY A 32 9.14 8.53 -10.33
C GLY A 32 9.64 7.21 -9.71
N LYS A 33 8.92 6.65 -8.73
CA LYS A 33 9.28 5.37 -8.11
C LYS A 33 8.83 4.18 -8.94
N THR A 34 9.55 3.08 -8.82
CA THR A 34 9.19 1.79 -9.39
C THR A 34 8.52 0.91 -8.34
N VAL A 35 7.23 0.60 -8.56
CA VAL A 35 6.45 -0.26 -7.66
C VAL A 35 6.11 -1.55 -8.38
N VAL A 36 6.52 -2.67 -7.79
CA VAL A 36 6.22 -4.01 -8.32
C VAL A 36 4.97 -4.56 -7.67
N VAL A 37 3.99 -4.96 -8.47
CA VAL A 37 2.78 -5.63 -8.00
C VAL A 37 2.90 -7.12 -8.32
N CYS A 38 3.09 -7.95 -7.30
CA CYS A 38 3.22 -9.39 -7.45
C CYS A 38 1.97 -10.10 -6.94
N ILE A 39 1.20 -10.71 -7.84
CA ILE A 39 -0.06 -11.39 -7.52
C ILE A 39 0.11 -12.90 -7.69
N ASN A 40 -0.14 -13.65 -6.63
CA ASN A 40 -0.07 -15.11 -6.62
C ASN A 40 -1.40 -15.77 -7.01
N ALA A 41 -1.39 -17.11 -7.07
CA ALA A 41 -2.53 -17.94 -7.47
C ALA A 41 -3.80 -17.77 -6.61
N GLY A 42 -3.70 -17.12 -5.45
CA GLY A 42 -4.84 -16.83 -4.58
C GLY A 42 -5.07 -15.35 -4.30
N GLY A 43 -4.48 -14.44 -5.08
CA GLY A 43 -4.88 -13.04 -5.03
C GLY A 43 -6.33 -12.90 -5.49
N ASP A 44 -7.20 -12.40 -4.61
CA ASP A 44 -8.62 -12.18 -4.91
C ASP A 44 -8.76 -11.36 -6.19
N GLN A 45 -9.37 -11.97 -7.21
CA GLN A 45 -9.53 -11.35 -8.54
C GLN A 45 -10.48 -10.16 -8.48
N ASP A 46 -11.47 -10.17 -7.58
CA ASP A 46 -12.43 -9.08 -7.43
C ASP A 46 -11.78 -7.82 -6.87
N ILE A 47 -10.66 -7.96 -6.16
CA ILE A 47 -9.84 -6.84 -5.67
C ILE A 47 -8.74 -6.49 -6.66
N THR A 48 -7.97 -7.49 -7.07
CA THR A 48 -6.74 -7.27 -7.85
C THR A 48 -7.03 -6.74 -9.24
N ILE A 49 -8.09 -7.20 -9.93
CA ILE A 49 -8.44 -6.71 -11.27
C ILE A 49 -8.76 -5.20 -11.27
N PRO A 50 -9.68 -4.67 -10.45
CA PRO A 50 -9.95 -3.23 -10.43
C PRO A 50 -8.76 -2.43 -9.88
N LEU A 51 -7.99 -2.97 -8.92
CA LEU A 51 -6.82 -2.30 -8.37
C LEU A 51 -5.73 -2.06 -9.42
N LEU A 52 -5.41 -3.08 -10.22
CA LEU A 52 -4.40 -2.98 -11.29
C LEU A 52 -4.78 -1.96 -12.36
N LYS A 53 -6.08 -1.67 -12.54
CA LYS A 53 -6.56 -0.62 -13.43
C LYS A 53 -6.49 0.76 -12.77
N ALA A 54 -6.96 0.85 -11.52
CA ALA A 54 -7.08 2.13 -10.81
C ALA A 54 -5.73 2.73 -10.41
N LEU A 55 -4.71 1.91 -10.12
CA LEU A 55 -3.41 2.38 -9.65
C LEU A 55 -2.66 3.19 -10.72
N PRO A 56 -2.45 2.70 -11.97
CA PRO A 56 -1.82 3.50 -13.02
C PRO A 56 -2.64 4.74 -13.40
N GLU A 57 -3.97 4.69 -13.33
CA GLU A 57 -4.84 5.83 -13.63
C GLU A 57 -4.70 6.95 -12.57
N ARG A 58 -4.63 6.59 -11.29
CA ARG A 58 -4.50 7.56 -10.19
C ARG A 58 -3.08 8.05 -9.98
N TYR A 59 -2.09 7.23 -10.33
CA TYR A 59 -0.68 7.50 -10.12
C TYR A 59 0.11 7.29 -11.42
N PRO A 60 -0.07 8.17 -12.43
CA PRO A 60 0.54 8.01 -13.74
C PRO A 60 2.06 8.24 -13.73
N ASN A 61 2.59 8.93 -12.72
CA ASN A 61 4.01 9.21 -12.57
C ASN A 61 4.77 8.07 -11.87
N VAL A 62 4.07 6.99 -11.47
CA VAL A 62 4.68 5.80 -10.88
C VAL A 62 4.96 4.79 -11.99
N ASN A 63 6.14 4.19 -11.97
CA ASN A 63 6.47 3.09 -12.85
C ASN A 63 5.90 1.78 -12.28
N TRP A 64 4.82 1.28 -12.88
CA TRP A 64 4.12 0.08 -12.43
C TRP A 64 4.61 -1.17 -13.15
N ASP A 65 5.24 -2.09 -12.41
CA ASP A 65 5.61 -3.42 -12.90
C ASP A 65 4.65 -4.48 -12.35
N ILE A 66 3.65 -4.86 -13.15
CA ILE A 66 2.55 -5.74 -12.73
C ILE A 66 2.84 -7.16 -13.17
N LYS A 67 3.06 -8.05 -12.20
CA LYS A 67 3.42 -9.46 -12.40
C LYS A 67 2.39 -10.38 -11.78
N ARG A 68 1.89 -11.31 -12.59
CA ARG A 68 1.08 -12.44 -12.13
C ARG A 68 1.96 -13.67 -12.04
N LYS A 69 2.14 -14.21 -10.83
CA LYS A 69 2.86 -15.46 -10.58
C LYS A 69 1.86 -16.57 -10.28
N PHE A 70 2.04 -17.71 -10.93
CA PHE A 70 1.34 -18.94 -10.57
C PHE A 70 2.15 -19.64 -9.48
N GLY A 71 1.64 -19.67 -8.25
CA GLY A 71 2.34 -20.22 -7.09
C GLY A 71 1.91 -19.58 -5.78
N PHE A 72 2.56 -19.96 -4.68
CA PHE A 72 2.28 -19.48 -3.32
C PHE A 72 3.22 -18.37 -2.84
N SER A 73 4.35 -18.13 -3.53
CA SER A 73 5.33 -17.11 -3.17
C SER A 73 5.21 -15.85 -4.03
N ALA A 74 5.06 -14.69 -3.38
CA ALA A 74 4.98 -13.37 -3.99
C ALA A 74 6.34 -12.67 -3.95
N GLU A 75 7.41 -13.40 -3.65
CA GLU A 75 8.75 -12.82 -3.51
C GLU A 75 9.28 -12.30 -4.85
N LEU A 76 9.98 -11.17 -4.78
CA LEU A 76 10.76 -10.63 -5.89
C LEU A 76 12.05 -11.43 -6.09
N THR A 77 12.53 -11.49 -7.32
CA THR A 77 13.89 -11.99 -7.61
C THR A 77 14.95 -11.03 -7.08
N GLU A 78 16.19 -11.47 -6.99
CA GLU A 78 17.30 -10.64 -6.49
C GLU A 78 17.58 -9.43 -7.40
N GLU A 79 17.30 -9.54 -8.69
CA GLU A 79 17.41 -8.43 -9.64
C GLU A 79 16.30 -7.40 -9.43
N GLU A 80 15.07 -7.86 -9.21
CA GLU A 80 13.91 -7.01 -8.94
C GLU A 80 14.06 -6.26 -7.62
N LYS A 81 14.60 -6.90 -6.58
CA LYS A 81 14.88 -6.24 -5.29
C LYS A 81 15.86 -5.07 -5.41
N LYS A 82 16.71 -5.04 -6.44
CA LYS A 82 17.68 -3.94 -6.65
C LYS A 82 17.05 -2.71 -7.29
N THR A 83 15.96 -2.89 -8.04
CA THR A 83 15.33 -1.82 -8.83
C THR A 83 13.96 -1.40 -8.31
N ALA A 84 13.30 -2.26 -7.53
CA ALA A 84 12.03 -1.95 -6.90
C ALA A 84 12.20 -1.00 -5.70
N ASP A 85 11.47 0.11 -5.72
CA ASP A 85 11.36 1.00 -4.57
C ASP A 85 10.32 0.49 -3.55
N ALA A 86 9.30 -0.23 -4.02
CA ALA A 86 8.28 -0.87 -3.18
C ALA A 86 7.64 -2.09 -3.87
N MET A 87 6.98 -2.93 -3.06
CA MET A 87 6.22 -4.09 -3.52
C MET A 87 4.80 -4.12 -2.96
N ILE A 88 3.83 -4.48 -3.80
CA ILE A 88 2.48 -4.89 -3.40
C ILE A 88 2.35 -6.39 -3.66
N ALA A 89 2.15 -7.18 -2.60
CA ALA A 89 2.00 -8.63 -2.70
C ALA A 89 0.54 -9.05 -2.52
N GLY A 90 -0.02 -9.71 -3.53
CA GLY A 90 -1.29 -10.44 -3.43
C GLY A 90 -1.01 -11.88 -3.01
N VAL A 91 -1.11 -12.16 -1.70
CA VAL A 91 -0.87 -13.49 -1.10
C VAL A 91 -2.17 -14.14 -0.66
N ILE A 92 -2.19 -15.47 -0.63
CA ILE A 92 -3.24 -16.28 -0.01
C ILE A 92 -2.66 -16.96 1.23
N TRP A 93 -3.45 -17.02 2.31
CA TRP A 93 -3.10 -17.64 3.59
C TRP A 93 -3.78 -19.00 3.74
#